data_AF-A0A7Y7BBN5-F1
#
_entry.id   AF-A0A7Y7BBN5-F1
#
_cell.length_a   1.000
_cell.length_b   1.000
_cell.length_c   1.000
_cell.angle_alpha   90.00
_cell.angle_beta   90.00
_cell.angle_gamma   90.00
#
_symmetry.space_group_name_H-M   'P 1'
#
loop_
_entity.id
_entity.type
_entity.pdbx_description
1 polymer ?
#
loop_
_entity_poly.entity_id
_entity_poly.type
_entity_poly.pdbx_seq_one_letter_code
_entity_poly.pdbx_strand_id
1 'polypeptide(L)'
;AYWNDLLADLDEAPVLRQDTGTSVEVGISLDAERTALLLDSCQRAFGTRIDEFLLAAFGQALTGLTGRSISHLMVEGHGREEFDAQTDVSRTVGWFTTLHPVRLEVCDDPADTLKSVKDGLRAVPDKGIGYGP
;
A
#
# COMPACT_ATOMS: atom_id res chain seq x y z
N ALA A 1 19.69 -5.16 1.20
CA ALA A 1 19.55 -5.37 -0.25
C ALA A 1 18.16 -4.95 -0.69
N TYR A 2 17.10 -5.70 -0.34
CA TYR A 2 15.71 -5.41 -0.73
C TYR A 2 15.28 -3.94 -0.61
N TRP A 3 15.41 -3.32 0.57
CA TRP A 3 14.99 -1.92 0.78
C TRP A 3 15.76 -0.91 -0.07
N ASN A 4 17.07 -1.12 -0.27
CA ASN A 4 17.88 -0.26 -1.12
C ASN A 4 17.46 -0.37 -2.59
N ASP A 5 17.13 -1.59 -3.04
CA ASP A 5 16.69 -1.85 -4.40
C ASP A 5 15.30 -1.25 -4.65
N LEU A 6 14.38 -1.37 -3.68
CA LEU A 6 13.04 -0.79 -3.74
C LEU A 6 13.06 0.74 -3.79
N LEU A 7 14.02 1.37 -3.12
CA LEU A 7 14.18 2.83 -3.04
C LEU A 7 15.16 3.39 -4.08
N ALA A 8 15.68 2.56 -4.98
CA ALA A 8 16.68 2.99 -5.95
C ALA A 8 16.17 4.06 -6.93
N ASP A 9 14.86 4.07 -7.20
CA ASP A 9 14.16 5.05 -8.04
C ASP A 9 13.25 5.99 -7.24
N LEU A 10 13.45 6.11 -5.93
CA LEU A 10 12.76 7.10 -5.11
C LEU A 10 13.17 8.51 -5.56
N ASP A 11 12.18 9.30 -6.00
CA ASP A 11 12.34 10.69 -6.42
C ASP A 11 11.69 11.65 -5.41
N GLU A 12 12.03 12.94 -5.49
CA GLU A 12 11.47 13.98 -4.64
C GLU A 12 9.94 14.05 -4.83
N ALA A 13 9.20 14.08 -3.72
CA ALA A 13 7.74 14.08 -3.74
C ALA A 13 7.21 15.33 -4.51
N PRO A 14 6.18 15.17 -5.36
CA PRO A 14 5.62 16.30 -6.09
C PRO A 14 4.98 17.28 -5.11
N VAL A 15 5.23 18.57 -5.32
CA VAL A 15 4.57 19.64 -4.54
C VAL A 15 3.13 19.78 -5.02
N LEU A 16 2.21 19.07 -4.37
CA LEU A 16 0.78 19.08 -4.70
C LEU A 16 0.04 20.28 -4.11
N ARG A 17 0.50 20.79 -2.96
CA ARG A 17 -0.04 21.97 -2.30
C ARG A 17 1.03 22.58 -1.38
N GLN A 18 1.02 23.90 -1.21
CA GLN A 18 1.79 24.52 -0.14
C GLN A 18 1.21 24.10 1.21
N ASP A 19 2.07 23.59 2.08
CA ASP A 19 1.70 23.24 3.45
C ASP A 19 1.35 24.51 4.24
N THR A 20 0.09 24.59 4.69
CA THR A 20 -0.40 25.69 5.52
C THR A 20 -0.43 25.32 7.00
N GLY A 21 0.09 24.14 7.38
CA GLY A 21 0.02 23.60 8.75
C GLY A 21 -1.39 23.22 9.20
N THR A 22 -2.36 23.22 8.29
CA THR A 22 -3.77 22.94 8.59
C THR A 22 -4.14 21.56 8.06
N SER A 23 -4.58 20.67 8.94
CA SER A 23 -5.15 19.39 8.54
C SER A 23 -6.58 19.57 8.06
N VAL A 24 -6.91 18.99 6.90
CA VAL A 24 -8.26 18.97 6.34
C VAL A 24 -8.61 17.52 6.04
N GLU A 25 -9.77 17.08 6.52
CA GLU A 25 -10.30 15.75 6.25
C GLU A 25 -11.34 15.81 5.14
N VAL A 26 -11.16 14.96 4.12
CA VAL A 26 -12.14 14.76 3.03
C VAL A 26 -12.42 13.27 2.92
N GLY A 27 -13.70 12.91 3.02
CA GLY A 27 -14.15 11.52 2.93
C GLY A 27 -14.92 11.26 1.65
N ILE A 28 -14.72 10.07 1.08
CA ILE A 28 -15.60 9.47 0.07
C ILE A 28 -16.08 8.13 0.60
N SER A 29 -17.23 7.67 0.12
CA SER A 29 -17.79 6.38 0.51
C SER A 29 -18.29 5.65 -0.71
N LEU A 30 -18.06 4.34 -0.74
CA LEU A 30 -18.63 3.44 -1.72
C LEU A 30 -19.98 2.93 -1.20
N ASP A 31 -20.94 2.76 -2.11
CA ASP A 31 -22.20 2.12 -1.76
C ASP A 31 -22.00 0.62 -1.43
N ALA A 32 -23.03 0.01 -0.87
CA ALA A 32 -22.99 -1.38 -0.44
C ALA A 32 -22.69 -2.35 -1.60
N GLU A 33 -23.18 -2.05 -2.81
CA GLU A 33 -22.98 -2.87 -4.00
C GLU A 33 -21.51 -2.88 -4.43
N ARG A 34 -20.90 -1.69 -4.57
CA ARG A 34 -19.47 -1.56 -4.92
C ARG A 34 -18.58 -2.12 -3.83
N THR A 35 -18.93 -1.92 -2.56
CA THR A 35 -18.19 -2.48 -1.43
C THR A 35 -18.23 -4.01 -1.43
N ALA A 36 -19.39 -4.61 -1.70
CA ALA A 36 -19.53 -6.06 -1.80
C ALA A 36 -18.75 -6.65 -2.98
N LEU A 37 -18.72 -5.96 -4.12
CA LEU A 37 -17.91 -6.35 -5.27
C LEU A 37 -16.41 -6.40 -4.91
N LEU A 38 -15.89 -5.37 -4.24
CA LEU A 38 -14.49 -5.30 -3.81
C LEU A 38 -14.13 -6.35 -2.76
N LEU A 39 -15.06 -6.66 -1.86
CA LEU A 39 -14.83 -7.62 -0.76
C LEU A 39 -14.92 -9.08 -1.20
N ASP A 40 -15.54 -9.37 -2.35
CA ASP A 40 -15.84 -10.75 -2.75
C ASP A 40 -15.47 -11.04 -4.21
N SER A 41 -16.24 -10.51 -5.16
CA SER A 41 -16.12 -10.88 -6.57
C SER A 41 -14.78 -10.49 -7.18
N CYS A 42 -14.27 -9.29 -6.86
CA CYS A 42 -12.97 -8.81 -7.32
C CYS A 42 -11.82 -9.68 -6.77
N GLN A 43 -11.86 -10.01 -5.48
CA GLN A 43 -10.83 -10.84 -4.85
C GLN A 43 -10.77 -12.24 -5.47
N ARG A 44 -11.93 -12.87 -5.71
CA ARG A 44 -11.99 -14.18 -6.37
C ARG A 44 -11.51 -14.13 -7.82
N ALA A 45 -11.90 -13.11 -8.58
CA ALA A 45 -11.58 -13.00 -10.00
C ALA A 45 -10.07 -12.76 -10.24
N PHE A 46 -9.43 -11.96 -9.40
CA PHE A 46 -8.04 -11.53 -9.60
C PHE A 46 -7.04 -12.17 -8.62
N GLY A 47 -7.52 -12.95 -7.64
CA GLY A 47 -6.68 -13.59 -6.62
C GLY A 47 -5.96 -12.57 -5.74
N THR A 48 -6.67 -11.51 -5.36
CA THR A 48 -6.13 -10.34 -4.67
C THR A 48 -6.75 -10.14 -3.29
N ARG A 49 -6.09 -9.32 -2.47
CA ARG A 49 -6.65 -8.75 -1.24
C ARG A 49 -7.26 -7.37 -1.52
N ILE A 50 -8.06 -6.83 -0.59
CA ILE A 50 -8.70 -5.52 -0.76
C ILE A 50 -7.67 -4.37 -0.82
N ASP A 51 -6.62 -4.43 0.00
CA ASP A 51 -5.54 -3.44 0.03
C ASP A 51 -4.80 -3.37 -1.31
N GLU A 52 -4.58 -4.52 -1.96
CA GLU A 52 -3.96 -4.59 -3.30
C GLU A 52 -4.82 -3.85 -4.35
N PHE A 53 -6.15 -3.99 -4.28
CA PHE A 53 -7.08 -3.26 -5.15
C PHE A 53 -7.10 -1.75 -4.88
N LEU A 54 -7.18 -1.37 -3.60
CA LEU A 54 -7.25 0.03 -3.20
C LEU A 54 -5.93 0.76 -3.53
N LEU A 55 -4.78 0.12 -3.33
CA LEU A 55 -3.48 0.68 -3.69
C LEU A 55 -3.29 0.79 -5.20
N ALA A 56 -3.79 -0.17 -6.00
CA ALA A 56 -3.77 -0.04 -7.46
C ALA A 56 -4.64 1.13 -7.96
N ALA A 57 -5.83 1.31 -7.38
CA ALA A 57 -6.69 2.46 -7.69
C ALA A 57 -6.07 3.79 -7.22
N PHE A 58 -5.45 3.80 -6.04
CA PHE A 58 -4.77 4.96 -5.50
C PHE A 58 -3.55 5.36 -6.35
N GLY A 59 -2.76 4.40 -6.81
CA GLY A 59 -1.67 4.62 -7.76
C GLY A 59 -2.15 5.31 -9.03
N GLN A 60 -3.24 4.83 -9.65
CA GLN A 60 -3.83 5.47 -10.83
C GLN A 60 -4.28 6.91 -10.56
N ALA A 61 -4.90 7.16 -9.40
CA ALA A 61 -5.29 8.51 -9.01
C ALA A 61 -4.07 9.44 -8.82
N LEU A 62 -2.99 8.93 -8.21
CA LEU A 62 -1.72 9.67 -8.09
C LEU A 62 -1.09 9.95 -9.45
N THR A 63 -1.10 9.00 -10.38
CA THR A 63 -0.61 9.23 -11.74
C THR A 63 -1.43 10.31 -12.45
N GLY A 64 -2.76 10.30 -12.31
CA GLY A 64 -3.62 11.36 -12.86
C GLY A 64 -3.32 12.75 -12.28
N LEU A 65 -2.87 12.82 -11.02
CA LEU A 65 -2.56 14.08 -10.34
C LEU A 65 -1.12 14.57 -10.59
N THR A 66 -0.16 13.65 -10.65
CA THR A 66 1.28 13.96 -10.66
C THR A 66 1.94 13.79 -12.01
N GLY A 67 1.29 13.06 -12.93
CA GLY A 67 1.88 12.62 -14.20
C GLY A 67 2.93 11.52 -14.07
N ARG A 68 3.19 11.00 -12.85
CA ARG A 68 4.21 9.98 -12.60
C ARG A 68 3.57 8.58 -12.58
N SER A 69 4.12 7.64 -13.34
CA SER A 69 3.69 6.24 -13.34
C SER A 69 4.22 5.45 -12.14
N ILE A 70 5.27 5.94 -11.48
CA ILE A 70 5.86 5.33 -10.28
C ILE A 70 5.63 6.25 -9.09
N SER A 71 5.23 5.68 -7.96
CA SER A 71 5.07 6.38 -6.69
C SER A 71 5.47 5.49 -5.52
N HIS A 72 6.20 6.04 -4.56
CA HIS A 72 6.55 5.37 -3.32
C HIS A 72 5.68 5.89 -2.19
N LEU A 73 5.13 4.97 -1.39
CA LEU A 73 4.24 5.28 -0.29
C LEU A 73 4.70 4.57 0.98
N MET A 74 4.52 5.20 2.13
CA MET A 74 4.62 4.51 3.40
C MET A 74 3.29 3.83 3.72
N VAL A 75 3.36 2.56 4.07
CA VAL A 75 2.20 1.75 4.50
C VAL A 75 2.43 1.29 5.93
N GLU A 76 1.35 1.31 6.71
CA GLU A 76 1.33 0.78 8.06
C GLU A 76 0.87 -0.67 8.08
N GLY A 77 1.57 -1.50 8.84
CA GLY A 77 1.17 -2.86 9.17
C GLY A 77 0.92 -3.01 10.67
N HIS A 78 0.16 -4.02 11.08
CA HIS A 78 -0.12 -4.25 12.51
C HIS A 78 1.12 -4.65 13.31
N GLY A 79 2.13 -5.25 12.67
CA GLY A 79 3.41 -5.67 13.27
C GLY A 79 3.30 -6.75 14.34
N ARG A 80 2.25 -7.56 14.24
CA ARG A 80 2.00 -8.76 15.05
C ARG A 80 2.10 -10.00 14.18
N GLU A 81 3.05 -9.99 13.27
CA GLU A 81 3.35 -11.13 12.42
C GLU A 81 4.02 -12.22 13.25
N GLU A 82 3.82 -13.47 12.88
CA GLU A 82 4.55 -14.59 13.46
C GLU A 82 5.98 -14.60 12.88
N PHE A 83 6.90 -13.88 13.52
CA PHE A 83 8.33 -13.85 13.12
C PHE A 83 9.16 -14.95 13.78
N ASP A 84 8.65 -15.58 14.85
CA ASP A 84 9.23 -16.75 15.47
C ASP A 84 8.13 -17.68 16.03
N ALA A 85 8.41 -18.98 16.16
CA ALA A 85 7.43 -19.97 16.60
C ALA A 85 7.18 -19.97 18.13
N GLN A 86 7.84 -19.10 18.89
CA GLN A 86 7.83 -19.10 20.36
C GLN A 86 7.15 -17.85 20.96
N THR A 87 6.93 -16.82 20.16
CA THR A 87 6.48 -15.49 20.60
C THR A 87 5.10 -15.20 20.02
N ASP A 88 4.05 -15.46 20.82
CA ASP A 88 2.68 -15.04 20.50
C ASP A 88 2.41 -13.64 21.08
N VAL A 89 2.29 -12.65 20.20
CA VAL A 89 1.94 -11.27 20.55
C VAL A 89 0.49 -10.92 20.23
N SER A 90 -0.35 -11.86 19.82
CA SER A 90 -1.73 -11.60 19.37
C SER A 90 -2.59 -10.93 20.45
N ARG A 91 -2.28 -11.14 21.73
CA ARG A 91 -3.03 -10.61 22.89
C ARG A 91 -2.23 -9.62 23.74
N THR A 92 -1.09 -9.15 23.25
CA THR A 92 -0.18 -8.28 24.02
C THR A 92 -0.48 -6.81 23.77
N VAL A 93 -0.74 -6.04 24.83
CA VAL A 93 -0.89 -4.58 24.72
C VAL A 93 0.49 -3.94 24.53
N GLY A 94 0.61 -3.07 23.53
CA GLY A 94 1.86 -2.39 23.18
C GLY A 94 1.78 -1.73 21.81
N TRP A 95 2.80 -0.96 21.46
CA TRP A 95 2.94 -0.35 20.13
C TRP A 95 3.71 -1.31 19.22
N PHE A 96 2.98 -1.97 18.32
CA PHE A 96 3.55 -2.95 17.39
C PHE A 96 3.58 -2.47 15.93
N THR A 97 2.93 -1.34 15.61
CA THR A 97 2.80 -0.82 14.24
C THR A 97 4.14 -0.81 13.51
N THR A 98 4.15 -1.44 12.34
CA THR A 98 5.28 -1.36 11.40
C THR A 98 4.99 -0.29 10.36
N LEU A 99 6.04 0.35 9.87
CA LEU A 99 5.96 1.31 8.79
C LEU A 99 7.01 0.92 7.75
N HIS A 100 6.59 0.70 6.50
CA HIS A 100 7.50 0.30 5.42
C HIS A 100 7.08 0.89 4.07
N PRO A 101 8.03 1.11 3.14
CA PRO A 101 7.75 1.67 1.85
C PRO A 101 7.21 0.59 0.92
N VAL A 102 6.30 1.00 0.04
CA VAL A 102 5.85 0.21 -1.10
C VAL A 102 6.05 1.04 -2.36
N ARG A 103 6.44 0.38 -3.45
CA ARG A 103 6.57 0.98 -4.77
C ARG A 103 5.36 0.61 -5.61
N LEU A 104 4.57 1.60 -5.98
CA LEU A 104 3.43 1.43 -6.90
C LEU A 104 3.87 1.80 -8.31
N GLU A 105 3.63 0.90 -9.26
CA GLU A 105 3.87 1.14 -10.67
C GLU A 105 2.56 0.97 -11.44
N VAL A 106 2.16 2.06 -12.11
CA VAL A 106 0.95 2.14 -12.93
C VAL A 106 1.33 1.87 -14.38
N CYS A 107 0.64 0.89 -14.97
CA CYS A 107 0.76 0.50 -16.36
C CYS A 107 -0.42 1.06 -17.18
N ASP A 108 -0.33 0.97 -18.51
CA ASP A 108 -1.40 1.43 -19.40
C ASP A 108 -2.72 0.66 -19.20
N ASP A 109 -2.63 -0.64 -18.87
CA ASP A 109 -3.79 -1.47 -18.55
C ASP A 109 -4.01 -1.58 -17.02
N PRO A 110 -5.27 -1.41 -16.54
CA PRO A 110 -5.58 -1.52 -15.11
C PRO A 110 -5.32 -2.91 -14.50
N ALA A 111 -5.47 -4.00 -15.26
CA ALA A 111 -5.17 -5.33 -14.74
C ALA A 111 -3.66 -5.57 -14.64
N ASP A 112 -2.87 -5.01 -15.55
CA ASP A 112 -1.41 -5.01 -15.43
C ASP A 112 -0.94 -4.16 -14.24
N THR A 113 -1.58 -3.00 -14.00
CA THR A 113 -1.33 -2.20 -12.79
C THR A 113 -1.64 -3.00 -11.52
N LEU A 114 -2.81 -3.65 -11.46
CA LEU A 114 -3.18 -4.48 -10.31
C LEU A 114 -2.19 -5.62 -10.09
N LYS A 115 -1.72 -6.26 -11.16
CA LYS A 115 -0.71 -7.31 -11.08
C LYS A 115 0.61 -6.77 -10.55
N SER A 116 1.11 -5.65 -11.07
CA SER A 116 2.34 -5.01 -10.63
C SER A 116 2.30 -4.68 -9.14
N VAL A 117 1.23 -4.01 -8.69
CA VAL A 117 1.02 -3.65 -7.28
C VAL A 117 0.92 -4.89 -6.39
N LYS A 118 0.18 -5.91 -6.82
CA LYS A 118 0.06 -7.19 -6.10
C LYS A 118 1.41 -7.86 -5.92
N ASP A 119 2.21 -7.95 -6.98
CA ASP A 119 3.51 -8.60 -6.94
C ASP A 119 4.49 -7.81 -6.05
N GLY A 120 4.47 -6.47 -6.14
CA GLY A 120 5.25 -5.58 -5.28
C GLY A 120 4.91 -5.73 -3.78
N LEU A 121 3.62 -5.73 -3.43
CA LEU A 121 3.16 -5.90 -2.03
C LEU A 121 3.51 -7.27 -1.45
N ARG A 122 3.53 -8.32 -2.29
CA ARG A 122 3.86 -9.68 -1.86
C ARG A 122 5.36 -9.94 -1.79
N ALA A 123 6.17 -9.14 -2.47
CA ALA A 123 7.63 -9.19 -2.39
C ALA A 123 8.18 -8.59 -1.08
N VAL A 124 7.36 -7.84 -0.34
CA VAL A 124 7.74 -7.23 0.94
C VAL A 124 8.13 -8.33 1.95
N PRO A 125 9.38 -8.35 2.44
CA PRO A 125 9.82 -9.33 3.41
C PRO A 125 9.14 -9.09 4.76
N ASP A 126 8.73 -10.17 5.43
CA ASP A 126 8.20 -10.16 6.80
C ASP A 126 7.15 -9.06 7.06
N LYS A 127 6.33 -8.74 6.04
CA LYS A 127 5.31 -7.68 6.06
C LYS A 127 5.84 -6.30 6.50
N GLY A 128 7.10 -6.02 6.24
CA GLY A 128 7.75 -4.74 6.54
C GLY A 128 8.45 -4.68 7.88
N ILE A 129 8.51 -5.79 8.63
CA ILE A 129 9.36 -5.88 9.82
C ILE A 129 10.82 -5.65 9.41
N GLY A 130 11.50 -4.73 10.13
CA GLY A 130 12.90 -4.41 9.91
C GLY A 130 13.20 -3.29 8.90
N TYR A 131 12.20 -2.57 8.39
CA TYR A 131 12.44 -1.30 7.68
C TYR A 131 12.46 -0.08 8.61
N GLY A 132 11.38 0.09 9.37
CA GLY A 132 11.20 1.21 10.31
C GLY A 132 12.17 1.13 11.50
N PRO A 133 12.22 2.18 12.33
CA PRO A 133 13.08 2.23 13.51
C PRO A 133 12.83 1.10 14.52
#